data_AF-A0A2S7ZQT8-F1
#
_entry.id   AF-A0A2S7ZQT8-F1
#
_cell.length_a   1.000
_cell.length_b   1.000
_cell.length_c   1.000
_cell.angle_alpha   90.00
_cell.angle_beta   90.00
_cell.angle_gamma   90.00
#
_symmetry.space_group_name_H-M   'P 1'
#
loop_
_entity.id
_entity.type
_entity.pdbx_description
1 polymer ?
#
loop_
_entity_poly.entity_id
_entity_poly.type
_entity_poly.pdbx_seq_one_letter_code
_entity_poly.pdbx_strand_id
1 'polypeptide(L)'
;MPKLPLIVGAFIMSTILSPVVAIDVNIPGADAKIPKDAYINYQATNQAIEQDVSHYTEMLKATDKDNGISKSAIEYAKATSIYRAEHYHNTVISVHDKYGQVRLSFPVGGIKSEYNIGRYQNPSRTIEDYRVITDNGSLNLEIDYADYKDQDWRNTKIAYEKLTDKDVRKFLQDKAKKRPEKHISDIKATVFSYPTITYGTWDSMKMPYLKNDQKTTMTVDTINFKHMMGFAIRYPLYHVGIAYFDNKPVLNKVPTDNLLANYVLPSVKNLNELNEYSRIENLNGIKYRVPKDALFEGESKEDYQDMRYYKKGSITFFVSTINLTNNPYTRNNIIDGHYNFSRNLHSFWDIYRYHPTPEYINYAVVWNNNIPGLSIHSYEPYRDIHILNFESYDGTYHFIYTIFYPNFLNAEEVQKLRNMIEFFDSTNNPEFKLQEHVVFPET
;
A
#
# COMPACT_ATOMS: atom_id res chain seq x y z
N MET A 1 28.37 -39.63 34.94
CA MET A 1 28.34 -39.81 33.47
C MET A 1 27.08 -40.62 33.17
N PRO A 2 26.06 -40.04 32.51
CA PRO A 2 26.09 -39.91 31.05
C PRO A 2 25.51 -38.59 30.47
N LYS A 3 26.14 -38.22 29.36
CA LYS A 3 25.77 -37.49 28.13
C LYS A 3 24.43 -36.73 28.00
N LEU A 4 24.58 -35.47 27.57
CA LEU A 4 23.63 -34.63 26.83
C LEU A 4 23.04 -35.37 25.60
N PRO A 5 21.81 -34.99 25.19
CA PRO A 5 21.61 -34.63 23.80
C PRO A 5 20.89 -33.28 23.62
N LEU A 6 21.37 -32.54 22.62
CA LEU A 6 20.71 -31.38 22.02
C LEU A 6 19.25 -31.74 21.64
N ILE A 7 18.30 -30.90 22.04
CA ILE A 7 17.01 -30.78 21.35
C ILE A 7 17.00 -29.40 20.70
N VAL A 8 17.12 -29.41 19.38
CA VAL A 8 16.77 -28.31 18.47
C VAL A 8 15.29 -28.02 18.72
N GLY A 9 15.01 -26.93 19.41
CA GLY A 9 13.65 -26.47 19.67
C GLY A 9 13.04 -25.86 18.40
N ALA A 10 12.31 -26.69 17.64
CA ALA A 10 11.31 -26.19 16.71
C ALA A 10 10.22 -25.49 17.53
N PHE A 11 10.21 -24.15 17.52
CA PHE A 11 9.10 -23.38 18.09
C PHE A 11 7.89 -23.53 17.17
N ILE A 12 6.93 -24.36 17.60
CA ILE A 12 5.59 -24.43 17.03
C ILE A 12 4.87 -23.15 17.51
N MET A 13 4.79 -22.13 16.66
CA MET A 13 3.83 -21.05 16.88
C MET A 13 2.43 -21.60 16.65
N SER A 14 1.66 -21.66 17.72
CA SER A 14 0.23 -21.95 17.75
C SER A 14 -0.53 -20.89 16.94
N THR A 15 -0.84 -21.19 15.69
CA THR A 15 -1.91 -20.52 14.94
C THR A 15 -3.19 -21.34 15.11
N ILE A 16 -4.26 -20.70 15.59
CA ILE A 16 -5.61 -21.24 15.40
C ILE A 16 -5.87 -21.11 13.89
N LEU A 17 -5.47 -22.13 13.13
CA LEU A 17 -5.82 -22.29 11.72
C LEU A 17 -7.32 -22.62 11.66
N SER A 18 -8.14 -21.58 11.59
CA SER A 18 -9.30 -21.67 10.71
C SER A 18 -8.76 -22.13 9.35
N PRO A 19 -9.36 -23.10 8.64
CA PRO A 19 -8.81 -23.54 7.36
C PRO A 19 -8.71 -22.31 6.45
N VAL A 20 -7.49 -21.81 6.27
CA VAL A 20 -7.22 -20.66 5.42
C VAL A 20 -7.35 -21.19 4.01
N VAL A 21 -8.58 -21.14 3.49
CA VAL A 21 -8.88 -21.52 2.13
C VAL A 21 -7.99 -20.65 1.24
N ALA A 22 -7.21 -21.31 0.39
CA ALA A 22 -6.36 -20.63 -0.54
C ALA A 22 -7.18 -19.92 -1.62
N ILE A 23 -6.51 -19.13 -2.44
CA ILE A 23 -7.18 -18.35 -3.48
C ILE A 23 -7.62 -19.31 -4.59
N ASP A 24 -8.93 -19.52 -4.69
CA ASP A 24 -9.57 -20.29 -5.75
C ASP A 24 -10.13 -19.31 -6.80
N VAL A 25 -9.26 -18.91 -7.73
CA VAL A 25 -9.62 -17.99 -8.83
C VAL A 25 -8.92 -18.42 -10.11
N ASN A 26 -9.64 -18.38 -11.24
CA ASN A 26 -9.10 -18.69 -12.55
C ASN A 26 -8.36 -17.47 -13.15
N ILE A 27 -7.30 -17.01 -12.48
CA ILE A 27 -6.38 -15.98 -12.99
C ILE A 27 -4.99 -16.62 -13.08
N PRO A 28 -4.25 -16.46 -14.20
CA PRO A 28 -2.88 -16.94 -14.28
C PRO A 28 -2.02 -16.47 -13.11
N GLY A 29 -1.22 -17.39 -12.56
CA GLY A 29 -0.37 -17.15 -11.40
C GLY A 29 -1.08 -17.26 -10.04
N ALA A 30 -2.39 -17.52 -9.99
CA ALA A 30 -3.07 -17.92 -8.76
C ALA A 30 -2.41 -19.19 -8.18
N ASP A 31 -2.05 -19.16 -6.91
CA ASP A 31 -1.37 -20.25 -6.22
C ASP A 31 -2.14 -20.64 -4.96
N ALA A 32 -2.72 -21.83 -4.99
CA ALA A 32 -3.46 -22.40 -3.87
C ALA A 32 -2.59 -22.72 -2.64
N LYS A 33 -1.27 -22.49 -2.69
CA LYS A 33 -0.37 -22.59 -1.53
C LYS A 33 -0.22 -21.26 -0.79
N ILE A 34 -0.61 -20.14 -1.41
CA ILE A 34 -0.51 -18.82 -0.78
C ILE A 34 -1.79 -18.57 0.03
N PRO A 35 -1.67 -18.30 1.34
CA PRO A 35 -2.81 -17.95 2.18
C PRO A 35 -3.52 -16.69 1.67
N LYS A 36 -4.87 -16.69 1.66
CA LYS A 36 -5.67 -15.53 1.22
C LYS A 36 -5.42 -14.25 2.04
N ASP A 37 -4.84 -14.38 3.23
CA ASP A 37 -4.51 -13.32 4.18
C ASP A 37 -3.02 -12.94 4.16
N ALA A 38 -2.22 -13.47 3.23
CA ALA A 38 -0.80 -13.15 3.11
C ALA A 38 -0.51 -11.65 2.92
N TYR A 39 -1.46 -10.90 2.37
CA TYR A 39 -1.35 -9.45 2.21
C TYR A 39 -1.54 -8.67 3.51
N ILE A 40 -2.23 -9.23 4.51
CA ILE A 40 -2.78 -8.47 5.65
C ILE A 40 -1.67 -7.74 6.39
N ASN A 41 -0.58 -8.41 6.75
CA ASN A 41 0.43 -7.80 7.62
C ASN A 41 1.54 -7.06 6.87
N TYR A 42 1.45 -6.90 5.54
CA TYR A 42 2.52 -6.27 4.75
C TYR A 42 3.90 -6.96 4.91
N GLN A 43 3.90 -8.27 5.24
CA GLN A 43 5.09 -9.06 5.59
C GLN A 43 5.77 -9.75 4.40
N ALA A 44 5.34 -9.48 3.18
CA ALA A 44 5.95 -10.13 2.02
C ALA A 44 7.46 -9.82 1.93
N THR A 45 8.26 -10.85 1.68
CA THR A 45 9.71 -10.77 1.44
C THR A 45 10.18 -11.99 0.64
N ASN A 46 11.41 -11.95 0.14
CA ASN A 46 12.05 -13.08 -0.53
C ASN A 46 13.56 -13.11 -0.25
N GLN A 47 14.21 -14.20 -0.66
CA GLN A 47 15.65 -14.42 -0.40
C GLN A 47 16.54 -13.31 -0.98
N ALA A 48 16.22 -12.74 -2.15
CA ALA A 48 17.03 -11.70 -2.76
C ALA A 48 16.99 -10.39 -1.95
N ILE A 49 15.82 -10.02 -1.44
CA ILE A 49 15.66 -8.86 -0.53
C ILE A 49 16.44 -9.08 0.77
N GLU A 50 16.33 -10.27 1.37
CA GLU A 50 17.06 -10.56 2.61
C GLU A 50 18.58 -10.54 2.40
N GLN A 51 19.06 -11.01 1.25
CA GLN A 51 20.48 -10.93 0.87
C GLN A 51 20.94 -9.50 0.67
N ASP A 52 20.17 -8.67 -0.03
CA ASP A 52 20.49 -7.27 -0.30
C ASP A 52 20.53 -6.44 0.99
N VAL A 53 19.52 -6.56 1.85
CA VAL A 53 19.47 -5.89 3.16
C VAL A 53 20.64 -6.33 4.05
N SER A 54 21.01 -7.61 4.00
CA SER A 54 22.18 -8.13 4.74
C SER A 54 23.48 -7.53 4.19
N HIS A 55 23.64 -7.51 2.85
CA HIS A 55 24.80 -6.94 2.17
C HIS A 55 24.97 -5.45 2.47
N TYR A 56 23.89 -4.65 2.44
CA TYR A 56 23.91 -3.25 2.86
C TYR A 56 24.48 -3.10 4.28
N THR A 57 24.02 -3.95 5.20
CA THR A 57 24.44 -3.91 6.61
C THR A 57 25.92 -4.27 6.77
N GLU A 58 26.41 -5.27 6.04
CA GLU A 58 27.81 -5.69 6.05
C GLU A 58 28.72 -4.61 5.46
N MET A 59 28.33 -4.01 4.34
CA MET A 59 29.05 -2.90 3.71
C MET A 59 29.13 -1.67 4.62
N LEU A 60 28.03 -1.34 5.31
CA LEU A 60 28.01 -0.24 6.27
C LEU A 60 28.97 -0.49 7.44
N LYS A 61 28.99 -1.71 7.99
CA LYS A 61 29.93 -2.10 9.06
C LYS A 61 31.38 -2.04 8.61
N ALA A 62 31.68 -2.49 7.39
CA ALA A 62 33.02 -2.44 6.82
C ALA A 62 33.48 -0.98 6.63
N THR A 63 32.64 -0.14 6.03
CA THR A 63 32.91 1.29 5.80
C THR A 63 33.14 2.05 7.10
N ASP A 64 32.29 1.83 8.12
CA ASP A 64 32.46 2.46 9.43
C ASP A 64 33.79 2.03 10.08
N LYS A 65 34.14 0.74 9.99
CA LYS A 65 35.40 0.21 10.53
C LYS A 65 36.61 0.86 9.85
N ASP A 66 36.60 0.99 8.53
CA ASP A 66 37.70 1.62 7.78
C ASP A 66 37.84 3.11 8.10
N ASN A 67 36.73 3.78 8.44
CA ASN A 67 36.70 5.17 8.89
C ASN A 67 36.96 5.35 10.39
N GLY A 68 37.23 4.28 11.14
CA GLY A 68 37.42 4.34 12.60
C GLY A 68 36.16 4.71 13.39
N ILE A 69 34.97 4.56 12.80
CA ILE A 69 33.67 4.81 13.41
C ILE A 69 33.22 3.56 14.16
N SER A 70 32.84 3.72 15.42
CA SER A 70 32.26 2.64 16.23
C SER A 70 30.79 2.94 16.49
N LYS A 71 29.90 2.13 15.90
CA LYS A 71 28.45 2.16 16.16
C LYS A 71 28.04 0.94 16.97
N SER A 72 27.02 1.14 17.79
CA SER A 72 26.35 0.08 18.55
C SER A 72 25.52 -0.84 17.65
N ALA A 73 25.16 -2.03 18.18
CA ALA A 73 24.29 -2.95 17.46
C ALA A 73 22.91 -2.35 17.13
N ILE A 74 22.37 -1.48 18.00
CA ILE A 74 21.08 -0.81 17.78
C ILE A 74 21.15 0.20 16.64
N GLU A 75 22.27 0.91 16.50
CA GLU A 75 22.47 1.85 15.39
C GLU A 75 22.54 1.15 14.03
N TYR A 76 23.22 0.01 13.95
CA TYR A 76 23.19 -0.82 12.74
C TYR A 76 21.78 -1.37 12.46
N ALA A 77 21.09 -1.88 13.47
CA ALA A 77 19.71 -2.37 13.31
C ALA A 77 18.76 -1.28 12.80
N LYS A 78 18.89 -0.05 13.33
CA LYS A 78 18.15 1.13 12.85
C LYS A 78 18.45 1.39 11.36
N ALA A 79 19.73 1.48 10.98
CA ALA A 79 20.12 1.74 9.60
C ALA A 79 19.60 0.67 8.63
N THR A 80 19.76 -0.61 8.98
CA THR A 80 19.23 -1.75 8.21
C THR A 80 17.71 -1.66 8.03
N SER A 81 16.99 -1.29 9.10
CA SER A 81 15.54 -1.17 9.06
C SER A 81 15.06 -0.01 8.21
N ILE A 82 15.76 1.13 8.27
CA ILE A 82 15.45 2.32 7.47
C ILE A 82 15.71 2.02 5.99
N TYR A 83 16.84 1.38 5.67
CA TYR A 83 17.12 0.92 4.31
C TYR A 83 15.99 0.03 3.77
N ARG A 84 15.53 -0.93 4.57
CA ARG A 84 14.38 -1.78 4.22
C ARG A 84 13.10 -0.99 4.03
N ALA A 85 12.82 0.01 4.88
CA ALA A 85 11.64 0.85 4.75
C ALA A 85 11.66 1.66 3.45
N GLU A 86 12.81 2.25 3.11
CA GLU A 86 12.96 3.10 1.93
C GLU A 86 12.85 2.29 0.63
N HIS A 87 13.42 1.08 0.58
CA HIS A 87 13.55 0.29 -0.65
C HIS A 87 12.51 -0.83 -0.78
N TYR A 88 12.01 -1.35 0.34
CA TYR A 88 11.18 -2.56 0.40
C TYR A 88 9.94 -2.38 1.29
N HIS A 89 9.36 -1.18 1.37
CA HIS A 89 8.01 -1.02 1.92
C HIS A 89 6.95 -1.63 0.99
N ASN A 90 5.72 -1.74 1.49
CA ASN A 90 4.56 -2.11 0.68
C ASN A 90 3.85 -0.84 0.20
N THR A 91 3.23 -0.88 -0.97
CA THR A 91 2.43 0.23 -1.47
C THR A 91 0.95 -0.06 -1.22
N VAL A 92 0.21 0.91 -0.70
CA VAL A 92 -1.26 0.83 -0.60
C VAL A 92 -1.84 2.01 -1.34
N ILE A 93 -2.80 1.77 -2.23
CA ILE A 93 -3.58 2.83 -2.86
C ILE A 93 -4.97 2.81 -2.22
N SER A 94 -5.36 3.96 -1.66
CA SER A 94 -6.69 4.18 -1.06
C SER A 94 -7.35 5.37 -1.73
N VAL A 95 -8.52 5.15 -2.31
CA VAL A 95 -9.32 6.21 -2.91
C VAL A 95 -10.65 6.27 -2.18
N HIS A 96 -10.92 7.43 -1.60
CA HIS A 96 -12.13 7.73 -0.85
C HIS A 96 -12.67 9.10 -1.25
N ASP A 97 -13.46 9.12 -2.31
CA ASP A 97 -14.24 10.27 -2.76
C ASP A 97 -15.74 9.95 -2.71
N LYS A 98 -16.57 10.81 -3.29
CA LYS A 98 -18.03 10.66 -3.27
C LYS A 98 -18.52 9.38 -3.98
N TYR A 99 -17.74 8.86 -4.92
CA TYR A 99 -18.09 7.77 -5.84
C TYR A 99 -17.10 6.60 -5.77
N GLY A 100 -15.82 6.85 -5.43
CA GLY A 100 -14.80 5.84 -5.19
C GLY A 100 -14.58 5.58 -3.70
N GLN A 101 -14.70 4.32 -3.25
CA GLN A 101 -14.39 3.88 -1.89
C GLN A 101 -13.64 2.54 -1.94
N VAL A 102 -12.40 2.57 -2.44
CA VAL A 102 -11.60 1.36 -2.70
C VAL A 102 -10.23 1.47 -2.04
N ARG A 103 -9.75 0.35 -1.53
CA ARG A 103 -8.39 0.18 -1.03
C ARG A 103 -7.82 -1.14 -1.52
N LEU A 104 -6.53 -1.14 -1.85
CA LEU A 104 -5.78 -2.33 -2.23
C LEU A 104 -4.28 -2.14 -1.97
N SER A 105 -3.55 -3.23 -1.80
CA SER A 105 -2.13 -3.24 -1.48
C SER A 105 -1.30 -4.04 -2.46
N PHE A 106 -0.08 -3.56 -2.73
CA PHE A 106 0.96 -4.21 -3.50
C PHE A 106 2.18 -4.47 -2.60
N PRO A 107 2.74 -5.68 -2.61
CA PRO A 107 3.99 -5.96 -1.91
C PRO A 107 5.20 -5.49 -2.74
N VAL A 108 5.20 -4.20 -3.10
CA VAL A 108 6.20 -3.52 -3.93
C VAL A 108 6.40 -2.09 -3.40
N GLY A 109 7.66 -1.66 -3.34
CA GLY A 109 8.02 -0.29 -2.96
C GLY A 109 7.67 0.70 -4.06
N GLY A 110 6.97 1.77 -3.68
CA GLY A 110 6.64 2.90 -4.54
C GLY A 110 7.60 4.05 -4.30
N ILE A 111 8.05 4.71 -5.37
CA ILE A 111 9.03 5.80 -5.31
C ILE A 111 8.30 7.14 -5.36
N LYS A 112 7.43 7.28 -6.35
CA LYS A 112 6.70 8.51 -6.61
C LYS A 112 5.34 8.27 -7.21
N SER A 113 4.44 9.25 -7.10
CA SER A 113 3.12 9.18 -7.72
C SER A 113 2.98 10.01 -8.98
N GLU A 114 2.16 9.52 -9.90
CA GLU A 114 1.62 10.26 -11.03
C GLU A 114 0.08 10.21 -10.92
N TYR A 115 -0.54 11.37 -10.75
CA TYR A 115 -2.00 11.48 -10.71
C TYR A 115 -2.51 12.23 -11.93
N ASN A 116 -3.50 11.65 -12.60
CA ASN A 116 -4.13 12.26 -13.78
C ASN A 116 -5.65 12.14 -13.72
N ILE A 117 -6.34 13.19 -14.13
CA ILE A 117 -7.79 13.18 -14.35
C ILE A 117 -8.11 13.48 -15.82
N GLY A 118 -8.58 12.48 -16.53
CA GLY A 118 -9.00 12.57 -17.93
C GLY A 118 -10.50 12.83 -18.05
N ARG A 119 -10.89 13.84 -18.83
CA ARG A 119 -12.28 14.10 -19.21
C ARG A 119 -12.46 13.87 -20.70
N TYR A 120 -13.10 12.77 -21.06
CA TYR A 120 -13.28 12.33 -22.44
C TYR A 120 -14.68 12.70 -22.93
N GLN A 121 -14.78 13.03 -24.22
CA GLN A 121 -16.04 13.26 -24.92
C GLN A 121 -16.35 12.08 -25.85
N ASN A 122 -17.63 11.77 -26.02
CA ASN A 122 -18.14 10.73 -26.92
C ASN A 122 -17.62 9.29 -26.65
N PRO A 123 -18.13 8.61 -25.61
CA PRO A 123 -19.09 9.09 -24.61
C PRO A 123 -18.43 10.00 -23.56
N SER A 124 -19.22 10.87 -22.92
CA SER A 124 -18.75 11.68 -21.79
C SER A 124 -18.30 10.76 -20.66
N ARG A 125 -17.03 10.83 -20.27
CA ARG A 125 -16.43 10.01 -19.22
C ARG A 125 -15.41 10.79 -18.42
N THR A 126 -15.36 10.54 -17.12
CA THR A 126 -14.28 11.01 -16.23
C THR A 126 -13.52 9.80 -15.76
N ILE A 127 -12.20 9.81 -15.93
CA ILE A 127 -11.31 8.75 -15.53
C ILE A 127 -10.24 9.36 -14.64
N GLU A 128 -10.06 8.82 -13.44
CA GLU A 128 -8.94 9.16 -12.55
C GLU A 128 -7.93 8.01 -12.56
N ASP A 129 -6.65 8.32 -12.82
CA ASP A 129 -5.53 7.36 -12.80
C ASP A 129 -4.62 7.71 -11.63
N TYR A 130 -4.58 6.81 -10.65
CA TYR A 130 -3.67 6.84 -9.50
C TYR A 130 -2.53 5.88 -9.78
N ARG A 131 -1.39 6.41 -10.21
CA ARG A 131 -0.21 5.62 -10.55
C ARG A 131 0.90 5.83 -9.55
N VAL A 132 1.55 4.74 -9.17
CA VAL A 132 2.76 4.75 -8.33
C VAL A 132 3.89 4.13 -9.14
N ILE A 133 4.94 4.91 -9.37
CA ILE A 133 6.15 4.49 -10.08
C ILE A 133 7.03 3.67 -9.13
N THR A 134 7.64 2.62 -9.66
CA THR A 134 8.51 1.68 -8.94
C THR A 134 9.84 1.55 -9.70
N ASP A 135 10.81 0.82 -9.14
CA ASP A 135 12.08 0.53 -9.82
C ASP A 135 11.90 -0.27 -11.13
N ASN A 136 10.82 -1.06 -11.19
CA ASN A 136 10.48 -1.89 -12.33
C ASN A 136 9.05 -1.64 -12.85
N GLY A 137 8.78 -0.39 -13.26
CA GLY A 137 7.55 -0.01 -13.93
C GLY A 137 6.59 0.71 -13.00
N SER A 138 5.30 0.35 -12.99
CA SER A 138 4.30 1.08 -12.21
C SER A 138 3.18 0.18 -11.67
N LEU A 139 2.57 0.65 -10.59
CA LEU A 139 1.35 0.14 -9.99
C LEU A 139 0.24 1.15 -10.29
N ASN A 140 -0.94 0.68 -10.67
CA ASN A 140 -2.01 1.57 -11.15
C ASN A 140 -3.35 1.19 -10.52
N LEU A 141 -4.10 2.20 -10.13
CA LEU A 141 -5.53 2.15 -9.91
C LEU A 141 -6.18 3.25 -10.77
N GLU A 142 -6.84 2.83 -11.84
CA GLU A 142 -7.68 3.70 -12.66
C GLU A 142 -9.16 3.49 -12.28
N ILE A 143 -9.90 4.58 -12.14
CA ILE A 143 -11.33 4.59 -11.82
C ILE A 143 -12.06 5.31 -12.95
N ASP A 144 -12.83 4.55 -13.73
CA ASP A 144 -13.68 5.07 -14.79
C ASP A 144 -15.10 5.29 -14.25
N TYR A 145 -15.47 6.56 -14.10
CA TYR A 145 -16.79 7.02 -13.67
C TYR A 145 -17.82 7.03 -14.82
N ALA A 146 -17.59 6.25 -15.88
CA ALA A 146 -18.50 6.10 -17.01
C ALA A 146 -19.96 5.88 -16.59
N ASP A 147 -20.88 6.43 -17.41
CA ASP A 147 -22.30 6.64 -17.09
C ASP A 147 -22.95 5.45 -16.36
N TYR A 148 -23.42 5.75 -15.14
CA TYR A 148 -23.97 4.87 -14.11
C TYR A 148 -25.18 4.00 -14.54
N LYS A 149 -25.56 4.05 -15.83
CA LYS A 149 -26.71 3.37 -16.43
C LYS A 149 -26.33 2.17 -17.30
N ASP A 150 -25.06 2.05 -17.72
CA ASP A 150 -24.64 0.97 -18.59
C ASP A 150 -24.52 -0.35 -17.79
N GLN A 151 -25.49 -1.25 -17.98
CA GLN A 151 -25.39 -2.63 -17.48
C GLN A 151 -24.45 -3.50 -18.34
N ASP A 152 -23.96 -2.96 -19.45
CA ASP A 152 -23.08 -3.66 -20.37
C ASP A 152 -21.60 -3.41 -20.06
N TRP A 153 -20.78 -4.42 -20.31
CA TRP A 153 -19.33 -4.38 -20.15
C TRP A 153 -18.71 -3.38 -21.13
N ARG A 154 -18.02 -2.36 -20.61
CA ARG A 154 -17.25 -1.36 -21.37
C ARG A 154 -17.98 -0.78 -22.61
N ASN A 155 -19.30 -0.58 -22.51
CA ASN A 155 -20.18 -0.06 -23.57
C ASN A 155 -20.20 -0.93 -24.85
N THR A 156 -19.96 -2.24 -24.71
CA THR A 156 -19.90 -3.21 -25.83
C THR A 156 -21.24 -3.85 -26.20
N LYS A 157 -22.35 -3.46 -25.55
CA LYS A 157 -23.68 -4.11 -25.62
C LYS A 157 -23.72 -5.55 -25.08
N ILE A 158 -22.65 -5.99 -24.41
CA ILE A 158 -22.56 -7.32 -23.79
C ILE A 158 -22.81 -7.15 -22.30
N ALA A 159 -23.89 -7.72 -21.78
CA ALA A 159 -24.16 -7.76 -20.35
C ALA A 159 -23.02 -8.49 -19.61
N TYR A 160 -22.63 -8.01 -18.43
CA TYR A 160 -21.52 -8.59 -17.67
C TYR A 160 -21.74 -10.08 -17.33
N GLU A 161 -22.98 -10.51 -17.11
CA GLU A 161 -23.35 -11.90 -16.82
C GLU A 161 -23.14 -12.84 -18.02
N LYS A 162 -23.10 -12.28 -19.22
CA LYS A 162 -22.93 -13.03 -20.48
C LYS A 162 -21.51 -12.89 -21.05
N LEU A 163 -20.65 -12.13 -20.39
CA LEU A 163 -19.30 -11.86 -20.84
C LEU A 163 -18.45 -13.13 -20.79
N THR A 164 -17.73 -13.41 -21.88
CA THR A 164 -16.80 -14.54 -21.96
C THR A 164 -15.36 -14.09 -22.17
N ASP A 165 -14.39 -14.97 -21.88
CA ASP A 165 -12.96 -14.74 -22.15
C ASP A 165 -12.69 -14.35 -23.62
N LYS A 166 -13.47 -14.90 -24.54
CA LYS A 166 -13.37 -14.63 -25.98
C LYS A 166 -13.80 -13.20 -26.29
N ASP A 167 -14.86 -12.71 -25.65
CA ASP A 167 -15.35 -11.34 -25.85
C ASP A 167 -14.31 -10.33 -25.35
N VAL A 168 -13.76 -10.56 -24.15
CA VAL A 168 -12.72 -9.69 -23.57
C VAL A 168 -11.48 -9.68 -24.47
N ARG A 169 -10.98 -10.85 -24.87
CA ARG A 169 -9.81 -10.97 -25.75
C ARG A 169 -10.05 -10.30 -27.11
N LYS A 170 -11.22 -10.50 -27.72
CA LYS A 170 -11.58 -9.89 -29.00
C LYS A 170 -11.61 -8.36 -28.88
N PHE A 171 -12.21 -7.82 -27.82
CA PHE A 171 -12.24 -6.38 -27.58
C PHE A 171 -10.83 -5.78 -27.47
N LEU A 172 -9.94 -6.43 -26.73
CA LEU A 172 -8.54 -5.99 -26.57
C LEU A 172 -7.75 -6.10 -27.88
N GLN A 173 -7.94 -7.17 -28.64
CA GLN A 173 -7.34 -7.33 -29.97
C GLN A 173 -7.82 -6.25 -30.95
N ASP A 174 -9.12 -5.93 -30.94
CA ASP A 174 -9.68 -4.90 -31.82
C ASP A 174 -9.23 -3.49 -31.38
N LYS A 175 -8.99 -3.25 -30.09
CA LYS A 175 -8.31 -2.05 -29.58
C LYS A 175 -6.84 -1.97 -30.02
N ALA A 176 -6.11 -3.08 -29.94
CA ALA A 176 -4.71 -3.16 -30.36
C ALA A 176 -4.54 -2.89 -31.86
N LYS A 177 -5.42 -3.44 -32.71
CA LYS A 177 -5.42 -3.17 -34.17
C LYS A 177 -5.61 -1.69 -34.53
N LYS A 178 -6.31 -0.93 -33.68
CA LYS A 178 -6.50 0.52 -33.85
C LYS A 178 -5.27 1.33 -33.42
N ARG A 179 -4.26 0.68 -32.84
CA ARG A 179 -3.02 1.28 -32.33
C ARG A 179 -1.80 0.47 -32.80
N PRO A 180 -1.62 0.27 -34.11
CA PRO A 180 -0.54 -0.56 -34.66
C PRO A 180 0.85 -0.08 -34.24
N GLU A 181 1.01 1.23 -33.98
CA GLU A 181 2.24 1.86 -33.51
C GLU A 181 2.71 1.35 -32.15
N LYS A 182 1.79 0.85 -31.32
CA LYS A 182 2.14 0.28 -30.01
C LYS A 182 2.63 -1.17 -30.09
N HIS A 183 2.49 -1.82 -31.24
CA HIS A 183 2.92 -3.21 -31.46
C HIS A 183 2.49 -4.18 -30.34
N ILE A 184 1.24 -4.04 -29.88
CA ILE A 184 0.70 -4.84 -28.77
C ILE A 184 0.58 -6.31 -29.21
N SER A 185 1.12 -7.22 -28.40
CA SER A 185 1.14 -8.66 -28.64
C SER A 185 0.75 -9.45 -27.38
N ASP A 186 0.70 -10.78 -27.51
CA ASP A 186 0.44 -11.73 -26.42
C ASP A 186 -0.79 -11.42 -25.56
N ILE A 187 -1.86 -10.94 -26.19
CA ILE A 187 -3.10 -10.57 -25.51
C ILE A 187 -3.78 -11.80 -24.91
N LYS A 188 -3.84 -11.85 -23.59
CA LYS A 188 -4.55 -12.84 -22.79
C LYS A 188 -5.67 -12.17 -22.01
N ALA A 189 -6.75 -12.92 -21.79
CA ALA A 189 -7.87 -12.45 -21.00
C ALA A 189 -8.67 -13.61 -20.43
N THR A 190 -9.30 -13.38 -19.29
CA THR A 190 -10.27 -14.27 -18.64
C THR A 190 -11.32 -13.46 -17.88
N VAL A 191 -12.52 -14.00 -17.76
CA VAL A 191 -13.56 -13.53 -16.84
C VAL A 191 -13.46 -14.31 -15.53
N PHE A 192 -13.71 -13.65 -14.41
CA PHE A 192 -13.68 -14.30 -13.10
C PHE A 192 -14.65 -13.64 -12.11
N SER A 193 -14.84 -14.28 -10.97
CA SER A 193 -15.51 -13.70 -9.80
C SER A 193 -14.71 -14.05 -8.55
N TYR A 194 -14.79 -13.22 -7.51
CA TYR A 194 -14.05 -13.40 -6.27
C TYR A 194 -14.92 -12.90 -5.09
N PRO A 195 -14.78 -13.42 -3.85
CA PRO A 195 -15.73 -13.09 -2.78
C PRO A 195 -15.93 -11.60 -2.49
N THR A 196 -14.92 -10.76 -2.70
CA THR A 196 -15.03 -9.31 -2.46
C THR A 196 -15.47 -8.51 -3.69
N ILE A 197 -15.45 -9.09 -4.90
CA ILE A 197 -15.73 -8.38 -6.15
C ILE A 197 -16.51 -9.24 -7.16
N THR A 198 -17.46 -8.63 -7.88
CA THR A 198 -18.16 -9.27 -9.00
C THR A 198 -17.90 -8.55 -10.31
N TYR A 199 -18.18 -9.25 -11.42
CA TYR A 199 -17.96 -8.75 -12.77
C TYR A 199 -16.48 -8.51 -13.10
N GLY A 200 -15.63 -9.44 -12.65
CA GLY A 200 -14.19 -9.38 -12.79
C GLY A 200 -13.72 -9.79 -14.18
N THR A 201 -12.76 -9.05 -14.74
CA THR A 201 -11.95 -9.49 -15.88
C THR A 201 -10.49 -9.34 -15.57
N TRP A 202 -9.68 -10.34 -15.91
CA TRP A 202 -8.23 -10.20 -15.95
C TRP A 202 -7.78 -10.14 -17.41
N ASP A 203 -6.81 -9.27 -17.68
CA ASP A 203 -6.15 -9.20 -18.98
C ASP A 203 -4.67 -8.91 -18.86
N SER A 204 -3.92 -9.39 -19.84
CA SER A 204 -2.48 -9.24 -19.94
C SER A 204 -2.11 -8.95 -21.38
N MET A 205 -1.17 -8.03 -21.58
CA MET A 205 -0.66 -7.68 -22.91
C MET A 205 0.81 -7.28 -22.83
N LYS A 206 1.53 -7.56 -23.92
CA LYS A 206 2.93 -7.17 -24.08
C LYS A 206 3.07 -6.09 -25.14
N MET A 207 4.03 -5.20 -24.96
CA MET A 207 4.42 -4.23 -25.97
C MET A 207 5.92 -3.94 -25.91
N PRO A 208 6.58 -3.70 -27.06
CA PRO A 208 7.97 -3.29 -27.06
C PRO A 208 8.10 -1.92 -26.38
N TYR A 209 9.17 -1.77 -25.61
CA TYR A 209 9.49 -0.53 -24.93
C TYR A 209 10.95 -0.17 -25.22
N LEU A 210 11.17 1.11 -25.51
CA LEU A 210 12.47 1.69 -25.82
C LEU A 210 12.74 2.81 -24.84
N LYS A 211 13.78 2.66 -24.02
CA LYS A 211 14.30 3.70 -23.14
C LYS A 211 15.82 3.76 -23.30
N ASN A 212 16.34 4.93 -23.65
CA ASN A 212 17.77 5.18 -23.84
C ASN A 212 18.45 4.11 -24.73
N ASP A 213 17.85 3.83 -25.89
CA ASP A 213 18.31 2.83 -26.89
C ASP A 213 18.35 1.36 -26.43
N GLN A 214 17.96 1.06 -25.19
CA GLN A 214 17.75 -0.31 -24.73
C GLN A 214 16.33 -0.76 -25.07
N LYS A 215 16.25 -1.81 -25.90
CA LYS A 215 14.99 -2.48 -26.23
C LYS A 215 14.64 -3.49 -25.14
N THR A 216 13.45 -3.34 -24.58
CA THR A 216 12.86 -4.30 -23.65
C THR A 216 11.40 -4.55 -24.02
N THR A 217 10.75 -5.44 -23.29
CA THR A 217 9.33 -5.71 -23.39
C THR A 217 8.67 -5.26 -22.10
N MET A 218 7.62 -4.46 -22.24
CA MET A 218 6.74 -4.10 -21.14
C MET A 218 5.54 -5.04 -21.15
N THR A 219 5.28 -5.67 -20.01
CA THR A 219 4.07 -6.43 -19.76
C THR A 219 3.14 -5.58 -18.91
N VAL A 220 1.85 -5.53 -19.28
CA VAL A 220 0.80 -4.88 -18.51
C VAL A 220 -0.25 -5.91 -18.17
N ASP A 221 -0.40 -6.17 -16.88
CA ASP A 221 -1.42 -7.06 -16.35
C ASP A 221 -2.44 -6.24 -15.56
N THR A 222 -3.73 -6.51 -15.77
CA THR A 222 -4.80 -5.79 -15.10
C THR A 222 -5.89 -6.73 -14.60
N ILE A 223 -6.43 -6.39 -13.44
CA ILE A 223 -7.71 -6.87 -12.92
C ILE A 223 -8.69 -5.71 -12.99
N ASN A 224 -9.86 -5.97 -13.55
CA ASN A 224 -10.90 -4.97 -13.75
C ASN A 224 -12.18 -5.48 -13.12
N PHE A 225 -12.92 -4.61 -12.43
CA PHE A 225 -14.17 -5.01 -11.79
C PHE A 225 -15.09 -3.82 -11.59
N LYS A 226 -16.39 -4.10 -11.50
CA LYS A 226 -17.40 -3.07 -11.28
C LYS A 226 -17.86 -3.06 -9.83
N HIS A 227 -18.29 -4.20 -9.31
CA HIS A 227 -18.99 -4.25 -8.04
C HIS A 227 -18.09 -4.80 -6.93
N MET A 228 -17.96 -4.05 -5.83
CA MET A 228 -17.41 -4.54 -4.56
C MET A 228 -18.58 -4.88 -3.62
N MET A 229 -18.63 -6.12 -3.11
CA MET A 229 -19.75 -6.56 -2.27
C MET A 229 -19.87 -5.72 -0.97
N GLY A 230 -21.10 -5.50 -0.51
CA GLY A 230 -21.40 -4.94 0.81
C GLY A 230 -21.90 -3.49 0.82
N PHE A 231 -21.47 -2.60 -0.08
CA PHE A 231 -21.89 -1.19 -0.04
C PHE A 231 -21.93 -0.49 -1.42
N ALA A 232 -23.13 0.01 -1.74
CA ALA A 232 -23.52 1.10 -2.67
C ALA A 232 -24.34 0.74 -3.93
N ILE A 233 -25.10 1.76 -4.38
CA ILE A 233 -26.20 1.70 -5.35
C ILE A 233 -25.71 2.01 -6.80
N ARG A 234 -24.43 2.41 -6.97
CA ARG A 234 -23.80 2.79 -8.24
C ARG A 234 -22.30 2.49 -8.19
N TYR A 235 -21.78 1.81 -9.19
CA TYR A 235 -20.40 1.32 -9.18
C TYR A 235 -19.61 1.84 -10.39
N PRO A 236 -18.50 2.58 -10.19
CA PRO A 236 -17.56 2.88 -11.26
C PRO A 236 -16.88 1.59 -11.73
N LEU A 237 -16.18 1.65 -12.87
CA LEU A 237 -15.32 0.57 -13.32
C LEU A 237 -13.91 0.80 -12.76
N TYR A 238 -13.43 -0.15 -11.97
CA TYR A 238 -12.08 -0.15 -11.44
C TYR A 238 -11.15 -0.92 -12.37
N HIS A 239 -9.96 -0.38 -12.56
CA HIS A 239 -8.87 -0.94 -13.34
C HIS A 239 -7.62 -0.96 -12.45
N VAL A 240 -7.27 -2.13 -11.92
CA VAL A 240 -6.11 -2.31 -11.06
C VAL A 240 -5.04 -3.04 -11.84
N GLY A 241 -3.87 -2.44 -12.02
CA GLY A 241 -2.86 -3.00 -12.90
C GLY A 241 -1.45 -2.85 -12.40
N ILE A 242 -0.57 -3.65 -12.99
CA ILE A 242 0.87 -3.54 -12.90
C ILE A 242 1.44 -3.48 -14.30
N ALA A 243 2.38 -2.58 -14.51
CA ALA A 243 3.21 -2.52 -15.71
C ALA A 243 4.66 -2.78 -15.30
N TYR A 244 5.35 -3.69 -15.98
CA TYR A 244 6.71 -4.09 -15.61
C TYR A 244 7.55 -4.48 -16.83
N PHE A 245 8.88 -4.46 -16.69
CA PHE A 245 9.81 -4.75 -17.78
C PHE A 245 10.51 -6.10 -17.60
N ASP A 246 10.59 -6.88 -18.69
CA ASP A 246 11.09 -8.27 -18.68
C ASP A 246 12.61 -8.38 -18.38
N ASN A 247 13.39 -7.30 -18.57
CA ASN A 247 14.86 -7.33 -18.48
C ASN A 247 15.44 -6.73 -17.18
N LYS A 248 14.60 -6.30 -16.24
CA LYS A 248 15.06 -5.80 -14.94
C LYS A 248 14.87 -6.88 -13.88
N PRO A 249 15.88 -7.17 -13.03
CA PRO A 249 15.65 -7.99 -11.85
C PRO A 249 14.54 -7.30 -11.05
N VAL A 250 13.46 -8.03 -10.85
CA VAL A 250 12.25 -7.52 -10.25
C VAL A 250 12.54 -7.32 -8.75
N LEU A 251 12.72 -6.08 -8.28
CA LEU A 251 12.78 -5.73 -6.85
C LEU A 251 11.37 -5.83 -6.19
N ASN A 252 10.60 -6.85 -6.56
CA ASN A 252 9.32 -7.15 -5.95
C ASN A 252 9.52 -8.22 -4.89
N LYS A 253 8.77 -8.12 -3.79
CA LYS A 253 8.75 -9.15 -2.75
C LYS A 253 8.20 -10.48 -3.27
N VAL A 254 7.43 -10.44 -4.36
CA VAL A 254 6.73 -11.58 -4.95
C VAL A 254 6.92 -11.59 -6.47
N PRO A 255 6.98 -12.78 -7.12
CA PRO A 255 7.02 -12.86 -8.57
C PRO A 255 5.84 -12.13 -9.21
N THR A 256 6.09 -11.37 -10.28
CA THR A 256 5.08 -10.48 -10.88
C THR A 256 3.85 -11.23 -11.36
N ASP A 257 4.03 -12.39 -11.99
CA ASP A 257 2.94 -13.24 -12.47
C ASP A 257 2.04 -13.73 -11.32
N ASN A 258 2.53 -13.77 -10.08
CA ASN A 258 1.76 -14.18 -8.89
C ASN A 258 1.13 -12.98 -8.15
N LEU A 259 1.53 -11.75 -8.47
CA LEU A 259 1.25 -10.57 -7.64
C LEU A 259 -0.24 -10.22 -7.62
N LEU A 260 -0.86 -10.14 -8.81
CA LEU A 260 -2.25 -9.69 -8.93
C LEU A 260 -3.22 -10.68 -8.29
N ALA A 261 -3.10 -11.97 -8.63
CA ALA A 261 -4.00 -13.00 -8.15
C ALA A 261 -3.86 -13.24 -6.64
N ASN A 262 -2.62 -13.22 -6.10
CA ASN A 262 -2.37 -13.68 -4.74
C ASN A 262 -2.27 -12.58 -3.68
N TYR A 263 -1.98 -11.34 -4.06
CA TYR A 263 -1.75 -10.24 -3.11
C TYR A 263 -2.70 -9.07 -3.35
N VAL A 264 -2.84 -8.65 -4.60
CA VAL A 264 -3.66 -7.47 -4.92
C VAL A 264 -5.14 -7.79 -4.83
N LEU A 265 -5.63 -8.80 -5.56
CA LEU A 265 -7.04 -9.18 -5.57
C LEU A 265 -7.60 -9.47 -4.17
N PRO A 266 -6.95 -10.26 -3.30
CA PRO A 266 -7.43 -10.50 -1.94
C PRO A 266 -7.42 -9.26 -1.04
N SER A 267 -6.57 -8.27 -1.36
CA SER A 267 -6.47 -7.02 -0.61
C SER A 267 -7.52 -5.97 -0.99
N VAL A 268 -8.25 -6.18 -2.09
CA VAL A 268 -9.29 -5.25 -2.53
C VAL A 268 -10.40 -5.20 -1.48
N LYS A 269 -10.59 -4.02 -0.89
CA LYS A 269 -11.61 -3.74 0.12
C LYS A 269 -12.39 -2.48 -0.20
N ASN A 270 -13.67 -2.49 0.17
CA ASN A 270 -14.51 -1.31 0.12
C ASN A 270 -14.31 -0.49 1.39
N LEU A 271 -13.84 0.75 1.25
CA LEU A 271 -13.54 1.62 2.41
C LEU A 271 -14.78 2.00 3.23
N ASN A 272 -16.00 1.78 2.72
CA ASN A 272 -17.20 1.93 3.52
C ASN A 272 -17.28 0.96 4.70
N GLU A 273 -16.56 -0.17 4.67
CA GLU A 273 -16.46 -1.09 5.82
C GLU A 273 -15.98 -0.36 7.09
N LEU A 274 -15.15 0.67 6.93
CA LEU A 274 -14.64 1.47 8.04
C LEU A 274 -15.79 2.13 8.81
N ASN A 275 -16.91 2.46 8.14
CA ASN A 275 -18.07 3.08 8.76
C ASN A 275 -18.81 2.15 9.72
N GLU A 276 -18.55 0.85 9.68
CA GLU A 276 -19.18 -0.10 10.60
C GLU A 276 -18.64 0.08 12.02
N TYR A 277 -17.33 0.28 12.17
CA TYR A 277 -16.63 0.25 13.46
C TYR A 277 -15.90 1.56 13.84
N SER A 278 -15.76 2.51 12.92
CA SER A 278 -15.11 3.81 13.17
C SER A 278 -16.03 4.99 12.87
N ARG A 279 -15.66 6.16 13.38
CA ARG A 279 -16.26 7.47 13.08
C ARG A 279 -15.18 8.42 12.58
N ILE A 280 -15.57 9.39 11.75
CA ILE A 280 -14.68 10.44 11.26
C ILE A 280 -14.59 11.55 12.31
N GLU A 281 -13.38 12.00 12.58
CA GLU A 281 -13.05 13.17 13.38
C GLU A 281 -12.31 14.19 12.51
N ASN A 282 -12.24 15.44 12.97
CA ASN A 282 -11.48 16.49 12.30
C ASN A 282 -10.57 17.23 13.27
N LEU A 283 -9.32 17.46 12.87
CA LEU A 283 -8.35 18.30 13.55
C LEU A 283 -7.63 19.16 12.51
N ASN A 284 -7.77 20.48 12.62
CA ASN A 284 -7.12 21.46 11.72
C ASN A 284 -7.33 21.15 10.22
N GLY A 285 -8.56 20.81 9.83
CA GLY A 285 -8.89 20.53 8.42
C GLY A 285 -8.50 19.14 7.93
N ILE A 286 -7.73 18.37 8.72
CA ILE A 286 -7.45 16.96 8.47
C ILE A 286 -8.57 16.11 9.05
N LYS A 287 -9.08 15.18 8.25
CA LYS A 287 -10.03 14.16 8.67
C LYS A 287 -9.31 12.84 8.88
N TYR A 288 -9.59 12.23 10.02
CA TYR A 288 -9.06 10.91 10.41
C TYR A 288 -10.17 10.09 11.06
N ARG A 289 -9.91 8.81 11.35
CA ARG A 289 -10.91 7.91 11.95
C ARG A 289 -10.49 7.42 13.33
N VAL A 290 -11.47 7.30 14.22
CA VAL A 290 -11.33 6.68 15.55
C VAL A 290 -12.43 5.64 15.74
N PRO A 291 -12.25 4.62 16.61
CA PRO A 291 -13.31 3.66 16.87
C PRO A 291 -14.56 4.35 17.41
N LYS A 292 -15.76 3.90 17.02
CA LYS A 292 -17.02 4.54 17.43
C LYS A 292 -17.20 4.63 18.94
N ASP A 293 -16.70 3.64 19.65
CA ASP A 293 -16.74 3.48 21.11
C ASP A 293 -15.49 3.99 21.83
N ALA A 294 -14.55 4.62 21.12
CA ALA A 294 -13.40 5.26 21.77
C ALA A 294 -13.84 6.55 22.51
N LEU A 295 -13.42 6.64 23.77
CA LEU A 295 -13.63 7.79 24.65
C LEU A 295 -12.59 8.87 24.34
N PHE A 296 -13.02 10.13 24.29
CA PHE A 296 -12.12 11.28 24.20
C PHE A 296 -11.58 11.61 25.59
N GLU A 297 -10.26 11.57 25.75
CA GLU A 297 -9.58 11.78 27.04
C GLU A 297 -9.09 13.23 27.21
N GLY A 298 -8.86 13.95 26.10
CA GLY A 298 -8.49 15.35 26.13
C GLY A 298 -7.77 15.84 24.88
N GLU A 299 -7.47 17.14 24.86
CA GLU A 299 -6.65 17.80 23.84
C GLU A 299 -5.59 18.69 24.48
N SER A 300 -4.48 18.89 23.75
CA SER A 300 -3.45 19.88 24.05
C SER A 300 -3.24 20.75 22.82
N LYS A 301 -3.02 22.04 23.03
CA LYS A 301 -2.78 23.02 21.96
C LYS A 301 -1.55 23.84 22.29
N GLU A 302 -0.59 23.82 21.38
CA GLU A 302 0.64 24.59 21.41
C GLU A 302 0.71 25.47 20.15
N ASP A 303 1.61 26.45 20.13
CA ASP A 303 1.69 27.45 19.04
C ASP A 303 1.80 26.85 17.62
N TYR A 304 2.38 25.65 17.50
CA TYR A 304 2.60 24.95 16.24
C TYR A 304 2.09 23.51 16.23
N GLN A 305 1.50 23.01 17.32
CA GLN A 305 1.10 21.61 17.45
C GLN A 305 -0.19 21.46 18.24
N ASP A 306 -1.17 20.77 17.66
CA ASP A 306 -2.39 20.36 18.33
C ASP A 306 -2.43 18.85 18.46
N MET A 307 -2.83 18.36 19.64
CA MET A 307 -2.88 16.94 19.98
C MET A 307 -4.24 16.55 20.54
N ARG A 308 -4.70 15.35 20.21
CA ARG A 308 -5.89 14.71 20.79
C ARG A 308 -5.60 13.30 21.25
N TYR A 309 -6.21 12.93 22.37
CA TYR A 309 -6.06 11.64 23.01
C TYR A 309 -7.40 10.93 23.09
N TYR A 310 -7.42 9.66 22.72
CA TYR A 310 -8.59 8.79 22.88
C TYR A 310 -8.19 7.46 23.52
N LYS A 311 -9.18 6.77 24.08
CA LYS A 311 -9.01 5.46 24.71
C LYS A 311 -10.16 4.52 24.41
N LYS A 312 -9.84 3.25 24.16
CA LYS A 312 -10.80 2.15 24.04
C LYS A 312 -10.27 0.94 24.82
N GLY A 313 -10.79 0.71 26.02
CA GLY A 313 -10.26 -0.34 26.90
C GLY A 313 -8.77 -0.12 27.20
N SER A 314 -7.94 -1.10 26.81
CA SER A 314 -6.46 -1.06 26.93
C SER A 314 -5.75 -0.42 25.72
N ILE A 315 -6.49 0.03 24.71
CA ILE A 315 -5.93 0.65 23.50
C ILE A 315 -5.96 2.16 23.67
N THR A 316 -4.83 2.82 23.40
CA THR A 316 -4.73 4.29 23.39
C THR A 316 -4.45 4.81 21.99
N PHE A 317 -5.01 5.97 21.69
CA PHE A 317 -4.95 6.63 20.39
C PHE A 317 -4.41 8.04 20.61
N PHE A 318 -3.36 8.38 19.88
CA PHE A 318 -2.71 9.68 19.89
C PHE A 318 -2.77 10.27 18.48
N VAL A 319 -3.36 11.46 18.34
CA VAL A 319 -3.47 12.16 17.05
C VAL A 319 -2.86 13.54 17.21
N SER A 320 -2.02 13.94 16.27
CA SER A 320 -1.32 15.21 16.28
C SER A 320 -1.28 15.84 14.90
N THR A 321 -1.45 17.17 14.85
CA THR A 321 -1.17 17.99 13.67
C THR A 321 -0.12 19.02 14.01
N ILE A 322 0.94 19.10 13.21
CA ILE A 322 2.07 20.01 13.41
C ILE A 322 2.11 20.96 12.22
N ASN A 323 1.96 22.27 12.45
CA ASN A 323 2.12 23.29 11.43
C ASN A 323 3.62 23.46 11.13
N LEU A 324 4.08 23.00 9.96
CA LEU A 324 5.51 23.02 9.65
C LEU A 324 6.06 24.44 9.43
N THR A 325 5.24 25.39 8.99
CA THR A 325 5.67 26.78 8.76
C THR A 325 5.94 27.49 10.08
N ASN A 326 5.14 27.20 11.11
CA ASN A 326 5.22 27.86 12.41
C ASN A 326 6.09 27.12 13.42
N ASN A 327 6.60 25.93 13.07
CA ASN A 327 7.39 25.12 13.99
C ASN A 327 8.87 25.54 13.97
N PRO A 328 9.44 26.04 15.08
CA PRO A 328 10.85 26.47 15.13
C PRO A 328 11.84 25.29 15.08
N TYR A 329 11.37 24.05 15.23
CA TYR A 329 12.16 22.82 15.28
C TYR A 329 12.15 22.05 13.95
N THR A 330 11.36 22.48 12.96
CA THR A 330 11.34 21.85 11.64
C THR A 330 12.51 22.31 10.80
N ARG A 331 13.48 21.41 10.62
CA ARG A 331 14.58 21.57 9.66
C ARG A 331 14.31 20.77 8.39
N ASN A 332 14.27 21.39 7.22
CA ASN A 332 14.28 20.76 5.89
C ASN A 332 13.53 19.41 5.76
N ASN A 333 12.25 19.37 6.14
CA ASN A 333 11.39 18.21 5.87
C ASN A 333 10.95 18.13 4.40
N ILE A 334 11.18 19.21 3.65
CA ILE A 334 10.86 19.32 2.24
C ILE A 334 12.18 19.31 1.46
N ILE A 335 12.29 18.40 0.49
CA ILE A 335 13.42 18.30 -0.46
C ILE A 335 12.83 18.35 -1.85
N ASP A 336 13.29 19.29 -2.67
CA ASP A 336 12.80 19.52 -4.04
C ASP A 336 11.27 19.62 -4.15
N GLY A 337 10.62 20.19 -3.13
CA GLY A 337 9.17 20.35 -3.08
C GLY A 337 8.40 19.13 -2.56
N HIS A 338 9.07 18.02 -2.25
CA HIS A 338 8.46 16.80 -1.72
C HIS A 338 8.72 16.63 -0.22
N TYR A 339 7.73 16.09 0.51
CA TYR A 339 7.90 15.76 1.92
C TYR A 339 8.74 14.48 2.09
N ASN A 340 9.85 14.57 2.82
CA ASN A 340 10.77 13.46 3.01
C ASN A 340 10.40 12.61 4.24
N PHE A 341 9.85 11.42 3.99
CA PHE A 341 9.45 10.48 5.04
C PHE A 341 10.62 9.78 5.75
N SER A 342 11.85 9.89 5.25
CA SER A 342 13.03 9.28 5.88
C SER A 342 13.21 9.77 7.32
N ARG A 343 12.98 11.07 7.58
CA ARG A 343 13.07 11.63 8.92
C ARG A 343 12.05 11.03 9.89
N ASN A 344 10.85 10.71 9.40
CA ASN A 344 9.81 10.07 10.22
C ASN A 344 10.22 8.65 10.62
N LEU A 345 10.86 7.90 9.72
CA LEU A 345 11.46 6.60 10.04
C LEU A 345 12.51 6.71 11.15
N HIS A 346 13.43 7.69 11.01
CA HIS A 346 14.44 7.95 12.04
C HIS A 346 13.81 8.30 13.39
N SER A 347 12.83 9.20 13.39
CA SER A 347 12.14 9.67 14.60
C SER A 347 11.37 8.53 15.29
N PHE A 348 10.66 7.70 14.52
CA PHE A 348 9.97 6.52 15.05
C PHE A 348 10.95 5.57 15.75
N TRP A 349 12.09 5.29 15.12
CA TRP A 349 13.14 4.46 15.73
C TRP A 349 13.69 5.08 17.02
N ASP A 350 14.00 6.37 17.01
CA ASP A 350 14.58 7.04 18.19
C ASP A 350 13.61 7.11 19.37
N ILE A 351 12.31 7.21 19.11
CA ILE A 351 11.29 7.30 20.16
C ILE A 351 10.90 5.91 20.69
N TYR A 352 10.72 4.93 19.82
CA TYR A 352 10.05 3.68 20.20
C TYR A 352 10.95 2.45 20.27
N ARG A 353 12.16 2.49 19.68
CA ARG A 353 13.03 1.31 19.55
C ARG A 353 14.28 1.41 20.42
N TYR A 354 14.47 0.36 21.23
CA TYR A 354 15.60 0.23 22.15
C TYR A 354 16.36 -1.10 22.02
N HIS A 355 15.88 -2.02 21.17
CA HIS A 355 16.48 -3.34 20.95
C HIS A 355 16.79 -3.56 19.47
N PRO A 356 17.92 -4.24 19.15
CA PRO A 356 18.42 -4.38 17.79
C PRO A 356 17.69 -5.48 16.98
N THR A 357 16.35 -5.50 17.02
CA THR A 357 15.53 -6.52 16.34
C THR A 357 14.58 -5.88 15.32
N PRO A 358 15.06 -5.60 14.09
CA PRO A 358 14.25 -4.95 13.06
C PRO A 358 13.21 -5.89 12.42
N GLU A 359 13.28 -7.20 12.66
CA GLU A 359 12.39 -8.22 12.06
C GLU A 359 10.90 -8.02 12.41
N TYR A 360 10.60 -7.28 13.47
CA TYR A 360 9.24 -7.05 13.98
C TYR A 360 8.69 -5.67 13.62
N ILE A 361 9.10 -5.14 12.46
CA ILE A 361 8.58 -3.91 11.91
C ILE A 361 8.15 -4.12 10.46
N ASN A 362 6.95 -3.66 10.13
CA ASN A 362 6.49 -3.62 8.75
C ASN A 362 6.26 -2.17 8.34
N TYR A 363 6.62 -1.89 7.09
CA TYR A 363 6.49 -0.57 6.49
C TYR A 363 5.56 -0.63 5.29
N ALA A 364 4.69 0.37 5.19
CA ALA A 364 3.92 0.63 4.00
C ALA A 364 3.84 2.14 3.73
N VAL A 365 3.74 2.49 2.45
CA VAL A 365 3.37 3.82 2.00
C VAL A 365 1.94 3.75 1.50
N VAL A 366 1.07 4.55 2.10
CA VAL A 366 -0.36 4.62 1.80
C VAL A 366 -0.63 5.90 1.02
N TRP A 367 -1.09 5.76 -0.21
CA TRP A 367 -1.49 6.85 -1.10
C TRP A 367 -2.99 7.07 -0.94
N ASN A 368 -3.37 8.04 -0.09
CA ASN A 368 -4.77 8.44 0.11
C ASN A 368 -5.13 9.57 -0.87
N ASN A 369 -5.94 9.26 -1.89
CA ASN A 369 -6.28 10.21 -2.96
C ASN A 369 -5.03 10.94 -3.53
N ASN A 370 -3.96 10.18 -3.83
CA ASN A 370 -2.64 10.65 -4.27
C ASN A 370 -1.73 11.32 -3.21
N ILE A 371 -2.21 11.58 -1.99
CA ILE A 371 -1.34 12.09 -0.91
C ILE A 371 -0.65 10.91 -0.22
N PRO A 372 0.70 10.86 -0.16
CA PRO A 372 1.40 9.78 0.52
C PRO A 372 1.31 9.91 2.05
N GLY A 373 1.37 8.77 2.71
CA GLY A 373 1.59 8.67 4.15
C GLY A 373 2.37 7.41 4.50
N LEU A 374 3.25 7.51 5.49
CA LEU A 374 4.07 6.41 5.99
C LEU A 374 3.31 5.67 7.09
N SER A 375 3.09 4.37 6.90
CA SER A 375 2.52 3.45 7.88
C SER A 375 3.63 2.53 8.43
N ILE A 376 3.75 2.51 9.76
CA ILE A 376 4.73 1.72 10.51
C ILE A 376 3.96 0.83 11.49
N HIS A 377 4.16 -0.47 11.38
CA HIS A 377 3.61 -1.45 12.32
C HIS A 377 4.75 -2.15 13.07
N SER A 378 4.85 -1.89 14.37
CA SER A 378 5.86 -2.44 15.26
C SER A 378 5.25 -3.39 16.27
N TYR A 379 5.63 -4.67 16.21
CA TYR A 379 4.97 -5.78 16.94
C TYR A 379 6.00 -6.68 17.62
N GLU A 380 6.89 -6.09 18.42
CA GLU A 380 7.94 -6.82 19.15
C GLU A 380 7.32 -7.90 20.06
N PRO A 381 7.72 -9.19 19.94
CA PRO A 381 7.08 -10.30 20.66
C PRO A 381 7.34 -10.28 22.17
N TYR A 382 8.40 -9.61 22.61
CA TYR A 382 8.75 -9.44 24.02
C TYR A 382 8.13 -8.20 24.66
N ARG A 383 7.35 -7.41 23.91
CA ARG A 383 6.60 -6.28 24.47
C ARG A 383 5.13 -6.64 24.65
N ASP A 384 4.57 -6.14 25.74
CA ASP A 384 3.13 -6.19 26.00
C ASP A 384 2.34 -5.21 25.14
N ILE A 385 3.02 -4.17 24.62
CA ILE A 385 2.44 -3.10 23.83
C ILE A 385 3.08 -3.10 22.44
N HIS A 386 2.21 -3.16 21.43
CA HIS A 386 2.54 -2.99 20.02
C HIS A 386 2.06 -1.62 19.53
N ILE A 387 2.63 -1.18 18.42
CA ILE A 387 2.46 0.20 17.92
C ILE A 387 2.05 0.15 16.44
N LEU A 388 0.96 0.84 16.11
CA LEU A 388 0.67 1.27 14.76
C LEU A 388 0.90 2.78 14.70
N ASN A 389 1.66 3.25 13.74
CA ASN A 389 1.91 4.66 13.52
C ASN A 389 1.68 4.99 12.05
N PHE A 390 0.97 6.09 11.80
CA PHE A 390 0.71 6.60 10.47
C PHE A 390 1.03 8.09 10.44
N GLU A 391 1.81 8.50 9.46
CA GLU A 391 2.23 9.89 9.30
C GLU A 391 1.97 10.35 7.86
N SER A 392 1.46 11.57 7.68
CA SER A 392 1.22 12.14 6.35
C SER A 392 1.39 13.66 6.39
N TYR A 393 1.51 14.29 5.23
CA TYR A 393 1.63 15.74 5.10
C TYR A 393 0.69 16.21 4.01
N ASP A 394 -0.15 17.20 4.30
CA ASP A 394 -1.13 17.72 3.33
C ASP A 394 -0.66 19.00 2.62
N GLY A 395 0.60 19.37 2.74
CA GLY A 395 1.10 20.66 2.24
C GLY A 395 0.99 21.81 3.25
N THR A 396 0.46 21.57 4.45
CA THR A 396 0.38 22.58 5.53
C THR A 396 0.71 21.96 6.90
N TYR A 397 0.04 20.88 7.25
CA TYR A 397 0.20 20.18 8.51
C TYR A 397 0.84 18.81 8.30
N HIS A 398 1.86 18.51 9.10
CA HIS A 398 2.33 17.15 9.31
C HIS A 398 1.39 16.48 10.32
N PHE A 399 0.73 15.43 9.87
CA PHE A 399 -0.19 14.60 10.63
C PHE A 399 0.54 13.39 11.19
N ILE A 400 0.34 13.11 12.47
CA ILE A 400 0.83 11.91 13.15
C ILE A 400 -0.35 11.26 13.85
N TYR A 401 -0.54 9.97 13.61
CA TYR A 401 -1.50 9.15 14.33
C TYR A 401 -0.79 7.91 14.84
N THR A 402 -0.77 7.71 16.16
CA THR A 402 -0.20 6.53 16.80
C THR A 402 -1.27 5.80 17.63
N ILE A 403 -1.33 4.48 17.50
CA ILE A 403 -2.13 3.58 18.31
C ILE A 403 -1.19 2.67 19.09
N PHE A 404 -1.35 2.64 20.41
CA PHE A 404 -0.72 1.65 21.27
C PHE A 404 -1.77 0.61 21.66
N TYR A 405 -1.48 -0.66 21.38
CA TYR A 405 -2.44 -1.74 21.61
C TYR A 405 -1.75 -2.95 22.23
N PRO A 406 -2.48 -3.80 22.97
CA PRO A 406 -1.86 -4.93 23.65
C PRO A 406 -1.53 -6.08 22.66
N ASN A 407 -0.46 -6.82 22.95
CA ASN A 407 0.03 -7.91 22.09
C ASN A 407 -0.93 -9.10 21.90
N PHE A 408 -2.02 -9.17 22.67
CA PHE A 408 -3.02 -10.24 22.60
C PHE A 408 -4.16 -9.98 21.61
N LEU A 409 -4.22 -8.81 20.95
CA LEU A 409 -5.23 -8.57 19.91
C LEU A 409 -5.03 -9.55 18.75
N ASN A 410 -6.14 -10.05 18.21
CA ASN A 410 -6.06 -10.97 17.08
C ASN A 410 -5.76 -10.22 15.76
N ALA A 411 -5.37 -10.96 14.72
CA ALA A 411 -4.96 -10.36 13.43
C ALA A 411 -6.07 -9.55 12.74
N GLU A 412 -7.35 -9.93 12.90
CA GLU A 412 -8.48 -9.19 12.32
C GLU A 412 -8.70 -7.86 13.03
N GLU A 413 -8.59 -7.84 14.37
CA GLU A 413 -8.67 -6.60 15.16
C GLU A 413 -7.54 -5.64 14.81
N VAL A 414 -6.31 -6.15 14.71
CA VAL A 414 -5.14 -5.35 14.30
C VAL A 414 -5.31 -4.83 12.88
N GLN A 415 -5.86 -5.63 11.96
CA GLN A 415 -6.17 -5.16 10.61
C GLN A 415 -7.21 -4.03 10.60
N LYS A 416 -8.26 -4.11 11.42
CA LYS A 416 -9.26 -3.02 11.53
C LYS A 416 -8.63 -1.74 12.06
N LEU A 417 -7.76 -1.82 13.08
CA LEU A 417 -7.04 -0.66 13.60
C LEU A 417 -6.11 -0.05 12.55
N ARG A 418 -5.37 -0.89 11.81
CA ARG A 418 -4.46 -0.44 10.74
C ARG A 418 -5.21 0.19 9.56
N ASN A 419 -6.26 -0.45 9.06
CA ASN A 419 -7.06 0.12 7.97
C ASN A 419 -7.70 1.47 8.37
N MET A 420 -8.04 1.63 9.66
CA MET A 420 -8.59 2.87 10.21
C MET A 420 -7.54 3.97 10.39
N ILE A 421 -6.36 3.66 10.94
CA ILE A 421 -5.30 4.65 11.18
C ILE A 421 -4.72 5.21 9.88
N GLU A 422 -4.73 4.39 8.83
CA GLU A 422 -4.21 4.73 7.50
C GLU A 422 -5.20 5.56 6.65
N PHE A 423 -6.40 5.85 7.15
CA PHE A 423 -7.34 6.77 6.50
C PHE A 423 -6.91 8.22 6.71
N PHE A 424 -6.81 8.97 5.61
CA PHE A 424 -6.39 10.37 5.65
C PHE A 424 -7.06 11.19 4.56
N ASP A 425 -7.73 12.28 4.93
CA ASP A 425 -8.26 13.27 3.99
C ASP A 425 -7.96 14.68 4.52
N SER A 426 -7.77 15.66 3.64
CA SER A 426 -7.51 17.05 4.05
C SER A 426 -8.23 18.05 3.16
N THR A 427 -8.71 19.12 3.79
CA THR A 427 -9.30 20.28 3.11
C THR A 427 -8.36 21.48 3.05
N ASN A 428 -7.14 21.40 3.59
CA ASN A 428 -6.26 22.55 3.75
C ASN A 428 -5.61 23.01 2.44
N ASN A 429 -5.13 22.07 1.63
CA ASN A 429 -4.49 22.35 0.35
C ASN A 429 -4.99 21.39 -0.73
N PRO A 430 -6.16 21.66 -1.35
CA PRO A 430 -6.75 20.80 -2.36
C PRO A 430 -5.87 20.58 -3.60
N GLU A 431 -4.96 21.49 -3.90
CA GLU A 431 -4.02 21.38 -5.02
C GLU A 431 -2.85 20.44 -4.72
N PHE A 432 -2.50 20.23 -3.44
CA PHE A 432 -1.40 19.35 -3.04
C PHE A 432 -1.61 17.92 -3.55
N LYS A 433 -2.86 17.43 -3.50
CA LYS A 433 -3.20 16.09 -4.04
C LYS A 433 -3.04 15.98 -5.56
N LEU A 434 -2.96 17.09 -6.29
CA LEU A 434 -2.78 17.10 -7.75
C LEU A 434 -1.30 17.09 -8.16
N GLN A 435 -0.39 17.25 -7.20
CA GLN A 435 1.05 17.28 -7.45
C GLN A 435 1.63 15.85 -7.54
N GLU A 436 2.76 15.74 -8.23
CA GLU A 436 3.65 14.57 -8.09
C GLU A 436 4.28 14.61 -6.70
N HIS A 437 4.35 13.44 -6.05
CA HIS A 437 5.00 13.29 -4.74
C HIS A 437 6.06 12.21 -4.82
N VAL A 438 7.25 12.50 -4.28
CA VAL A 438 8.33 11.52 -4.06
C VAL A 438 8.41 11.21 -2.58
N VAL A 439 8.42 9.93 -2.19
CA VAL A 439 8.32 9.51 -0.78
C VAL A 439 9.65 9.72 -0.04
N PHE A 440 10.75 9.30 -0.67
CA PHE A 440 12.11 9.35 -0.13
C PHE A 440 13.02 10.08 -1.13
N PRO A 441 12.85 11.41 -1.31
CA PRO A 441 13.69 12.17 -2.23
C PRO A 441 15.16 12.14 -1.78
N GLU A 442 16.08 11.96 -2.74
CA GLU A 442 17.52 12.03 -2.50
C GLU A 442 17.91 13.46 -2.09
N THR A 443 18.79 13.59 -1.09
CA THR A 443 19.27 14.87 -0.53
C THR A 443 20.40 15.48 -1.33
#